data_AF-A0A971HIP7-F1
#
_entry.id   AF-A0A971HIP7-F1
#
_cell.length_a   1.000
_cell.length_b   1.000
_cell.length_c   1.000
_cell.angle_alpha   90.00
_cell.angle_beta   90.00
_cell.angle_gamma   90.00
#
_symmetry.space_group_name_H-M   'P 1'
#
loop_
_entity.id
_entity.type
_entity.pdbx_description
1 polymer ?
#
loop_
_entity_poly.entity_id
_entity_poly.type
_entity_poly.pdbx_seq_one_letter_code
_entity_poly.pdbx_strand_id
1 'polypeptide(L)'
;MLNNTAHTLDKTLRSQLENAVKKARTVAEQAAKAALNRLGVGEPRPADYLNDEQRNLRTRLRALGRQLGDIRHDDRQQDLDNLITSVAYEHWHRMLFARYLEQNHLLMYDQYTALTLEECNELAQEPDVARDEQERRCTTGWELAGVLASKMLPQIFRVDSPVFELSFAPEHQQALTNLVMGLNTDTFHTSDSLGWVYQFWQSDNKERINKSEVKIGARELPAVTQLFTEPYMVSFLLDNALGAWWANQRLTESDWLNAKNEQELRDKASIPGVPLEYLRFVQEEDAQGNKRWAPAAGTFNEWPKTLSELKTLDPSCGTPYILSF
;
A
#
# COMPACT_ATOMS: atom_id res chain seq x y z
N MET A 1 -18.22 9.10 -20.34
CA MET A 1 -17.03 9.82 -20.81
C MET A 1 -16.06 9.97 -19.64
N LEU A 2 -15.29 8.93 -19.34
CA LEU A 2 -14.19 8.99 -18.37
C LEU A 2 -12.90 8.83 -19.16
N ASN A 3 -12.50 9.89 -19.86
CA ASN A 3 -11.10 10.05 -20.23
C ASN A 3 -10.38 10.53 -18.96
N ASN A 4 -10.16 9.61 -18.02
CA ASN A 4 -9.27 9.88 -16.90
C ASN A 4 -7.91 9.33 -17.31
N THR A 5 -7.16 10.12 -18.09
CA THR A 5 -5.72 9.88 -18.21
C THR A 5 -5.17 9.97 -16.80
N ALA A 6 -4.77 8.84 -16.23
CA ALA A 6 -4.19 8.76 -14.91
C ALA A 6 -3.07 9.80 -14.79
N HIS A 7 -3.35 10.88 -14.07
CA HIS A 7 -2.39 11.97 -13.89
C HIS A 7 -1.33 11.49 -12.92
N THR A 8 -0.08 11.47 -13.38
CA THR A 8 1.07 11.08 -12.57
C THR A 8 1.65 12.29 -11.85
N LEU A 9 2.28 12.03 -10.71
CA LEU A 9 2.86 13.07 -9.87
C LEU A 9 4.05 13.75 -10.58
N ASP A 10 3.94 15.07 -10.78
CA ASP A 10 5.02 15.84 -11.38
C ASP A 10 6.28 15.82 -10.49
N LYS A 11 7.43 16.14 -11.08
CA LYS A 11 8.73 16.03 -10.40
C LYS A 11 8.84 16.91 -9.15
N THR A 12 8.22 18.08 -9.14
CA THR A 12 8.26 19.03 -8.03
C THR A 12 7.45 18.51 -6.86
N LEU A 13 6.19 18.12 -7.11
CA LEU A 13 5.31 17.55 -6.09
C LEU A 13 5.86 16.23 -5.55
N ARG A 14 6.45 15.40 -6.41
CA ARG A 14 7.13 14.17 -6.00
C ARG A 14 8.31 14.42 -5.06
N SER A 15 9.12 15.44 -5.32
CA SER A 15 10.21 15.81 -4.40
C SER A 15 9.70 16.37 -3.07
N GLN A 16 8.60 17.14 -3.09
CA GLN A 16 7.95 17.61 -1.85
C GLN A 16 7.41 16.43 -1.03
N LEU A 17 6.74 15.48 -1.69
CA LEU A 17 6.23 14.26 -1.08
C LEU A 17 7.37 13.41 -0.48
N GLU A 18 8.47 13.22 -1.20
CA GLU A 18 9.64 12.49 -0.70
C GLU A 18 10.18 13.10 0.60
N ASN A 19 10.37 14.42 0.62
CA ASN A 19 10.87 15.13 1.80
C ASN A 19 9.90 15.03 2.97
N ALA A 20 8.60 15.17 2.72
CA ALA A 20 7.57 15.04 3.74
C ALA A 20 7.56 13.62 4.35
N VAL A 21 7.61 12.58 3.50
CA VAL A 21 7.59 11.18 3.94
C VAL A 21 8.83 10.82 4.77
N LYS A 22 10.03 11.21 4.33
CA LYS A 22 11.27 10.97 5.10
C LYS A 22 11.24 11.66 6.48
N LYS A 23 10.78 12.91 6.50
CA LYS A 23 10.63 13.66 7.76
C LYS A 23 9.57 13.03 8.66
N ALA A 24 8.44 12.61 8.09
CA ALA A 24 7.37 11.94 8.80
C ALA A 24 7.83 10.63 9.42
N ARG A 25 8.62 9.82 8.69
CA ARG A 25 9.22 8.59 9.21
C ARG A 25 10.03 8.86 10.46
N THR A 26 10.93 9.84 10.41
CA THR A 26 11.77 10.21 11.55
C THR A 26 10.92 10.62 12.77
N VAL A 27 9.91 11.49 12.56
CA VAL A 27 9.02 11.96 13.63
C VAL A 27 8.19 10.81 14.21
N ALA A 28 7.63 9.96 13.35
CA ALA A 28 6.78 8.85 13.75
C ALA A 28 7.58 7.75 14.50
N GLU A 29 8.81 7.44 14.08
CA GLU A 29 9.68 6.49 14.80
C GLU A 29 10.08 7.03 16.18
N GLN A 30 10.36 8.34 16.29
CA GLN A 30 10.61 8.99 17.58
C GLN A 30 9.38 8.93 18.50
N ALA A 31 8.20 9.25 17.95
CA ALA A 31 6.94 9.21 18.68
C ALA A 31 6.59 7.79 19.16
N ALA A 32 6.74 6.80 18.27
CA ALA A 32 6.53 5.40 18.57
C ALA A 32 7.47 4.92 19.68
N LYS A 33 8.76 5.24 19.58
CA LYS A 33 9.75 4.89 20.61
C LYS A 33 9.39 5.51 21.96
N ALA A 34 9.02 6.79 21.99
CA ALA A 34 8.62 7.47 23.22
C ALA A 34 7.37 6.82 23.86
N ALA A 35 6.34 6.53 23.06
CA ALA A 35 5.11 5.90 23.52
C ALA A 35 5.34 4.48 24.06
N LEU A 36 6.13 3.67 23.37
CA LEU A 36 6.48 2.30 23.79
C LEU A 36 7.34 2.29 25.06
N ASN A 37 8.28 3.24 25.18
CA ASN A 37 9.11 3.39 26.38
C ASN A 37 8.27 3.83 27.58
N ARG A 38 7.29 4.72 27.41
CA ARG A 38 6.36 5.13 28.48
C ARG A 38 5.57 3.95 29.05
N LEU A 39 5.23 2.96 28.22
CA LEU A 39 4.60 1.71 28.65
C LEU A 39 5.60 0.64 29.12
N GLY A 40 6.91 0.94 29.09
CA GLY A 40 7.96 -0.02 29.43
C GLY A 40 7.87 -1.30 28.60
N VAL A 41 7.53 -1.20 27.31
CA VAL A 41 7.29 -2.39 26.45
C VAL A 41 8.54 -3.26 26.34
N GLY A 42 9.74 -2.66 26.30
CA GLY A 42 11.01 -3.41 26.27
C GLY A 42 11.38 -4.05 27.62
N GLU A 43 10.90 -3.52 28.73
CA GLU A 43 11.35 -3.89 30.07
C GLU A 43 10.94 -5.31 30.52
N PRO A 44 11.69 -6.00 31.40
CA PRO A 44 11.32 -7.33 31.88
C PRO A 44 9.99 -7.36 32.65
N ARG A 45 9.68 -6.28 33.36
CA ARG A 45 8.49 -6.13 34.22
C ARG A 45 7.71 -4.87 33.85
N PRO A 46 6.37 -4.89 33.94
CA PRO A 46 5.58 -3.68 33.81
C PRO A 46 5.91 -2.71 34.95
N ALA A 47 5.89 -1.41 34.68
CA ALA A 47 6.07 -0.40 35.71
C ALA A 47 4.85 -0.32 36.64
N ASP A 48 5.08 0.01 37.91
CA ASP A 48 4.04 -0.01 38.95
C ASP A 48 2.92 1.00 38.71
N TYR A 49 3.24 2.13 38.05
CA TYR A 49 2.29 3.21 37.73
C TYR A 49 1.30 2.85 36.61
N LEU A 50 1.51 1.75 35.89
CA LEU A 50 0.61 1.35 34.80
C LEU A 50 -0.70 0.79 35.37
N ASN A 51 -1.82 1.26 34.84
CA ASN A 51 -3.13 0.68 35.13
C ASN A 51 -3.33 -0.66 34.38
N ASP A 52 -4.42 -1.37 34.64
CA ASP A 52 -4.65 -2.71 34.07
C ASP A 52 -4.84 -2.70 32.54
N GLU A 53 -5.48 -1.66 31.99
CA GLU A 53 -5.61 -1.49 30.54
C GLU A 53 -4.24 -1.29 29.87
N GLN A 54 -3.40 -0.44 30.45
CA GLN A 54 -2.03 -0.19 29.98
C GLN A 54 -1.15 -1.43 30.09
N ARG A 55 -1.31 -2.24 31.15
CA ARG A 55 -0.61 -3.53 31.29
C ARG A 55 -1.06 -4.54 30.23
N ASN A 56 -2.35 -4.57 29.91
CA ASN A 56 -2.90 -5.40 28.85
C ASN A 56 -2.36 -4.97 27.48
N LEU A 57 -2.46 -3.68 27.16
CA LEU A 57 -1.93 -3.09 25.93
C LEU A 57 -0.43 -3.39 25.78
N ARG A 58 0.37 -3.15 26.81
CA ARG A 58 1.79 -3.49 26.86
C ARG A 58 2.05 -4.96 26.52
N THR A 59 1.25 -5.88 27.07
CA THR A 59 1.38 -7.32 26.83
C THR A 59 1.12 -7.67 25.36
N ARG A 60 0.06 -7.09 24.77
CA ARG A 60 -0.26 -7.26 23.35
C ARG A 60 0.80 -6.65 22.43
N LEU A 61 1.30 -5.46 22.75
CA LEU A 61 2.41 -4.82 22.01
C LEU A 61 3.69 -5.65 22.05
N ARG A 62 4.05 -6.23 23.20
CA ARG A 62 5.19 -7.15 23.30
C ARG A 62 5.00 -8.38 22.41
N ALA A 63 3.79 -8.95 22.40
CA ALA A 63 3.47 -10.09 21.54
C ALA A 63 3.58 -9.74 20.05
N LEU A 64 3.05 -8.58 19.66
CA LEU A 64 3.17 -8.06 18.30
C LEU A 64 4.63 -7.85 17.90
N GLY A 65 5.45 -7.23 18.75
CA GLY A 65 6.89 -7.05 18.47
C GLY A 65 7.59 -8.37 18.18
N ARG A 66 7.34 -9.42 18.98
CA ARG A 66 7.89 -10.76 18.73
C ARG A 66 7.40 -11.38 17.43
N GLN A 67 6.12 -11.19 17.08
CA GLN A 67 5.57 -11.64 15.81
C GLN A 67 6.24 -10.94 14.61
N LEU A 68 6.62 -9.67 14.77
CA LEU A 68 7.35 -8.88 13.78
C LEU A 68 8.85 -9.20 13.74
N GLY A 69 9.36 -10.01 14.68
CA GLY A 69 10.76 -10.44 14.73
C GLY A 69 11.63 -9.76 15.79
N ASP A 70 11.06 -9.00 16.72
CA ASP A 70 11.82 -8.49 17.87
C ASP A 70 12.24 -9.62 18.80
N ILE A 71 13.52 -9.63 19.19
CA ILE A 71 14.11 -10.68 20.01
C ILE A 71 13.82 -10.39 21.47
N ARG A 72 13.47 -11.43 22.22
CA ARG A 72 13.44 -11.40 23.68
C ARG A 72 14.69 -12.09 24.21
N HIS A 73 15.48 -11.37 24.98
CA HIS A 73 16.73 -11.83 25.57
C HIS A 73 16.50 -12.65 26.84
N ASP A 74 17.55 -13.31 27.34
CA ASP A 74 17.51 -14.17 28.53
C ASP A 74 17.13 -13.42 29.81
N ASP A 75 17.52 -12.14 29.91
CA ASP A 75 17.13 -11.23 30.99
C ASP A 75 15.66 -10.77 30.91
N ARG A 76 14.93 -11.26 29.89
CA ARG A 76 13.55 -10.95 29.54
C ARG A 76 13.32 -9.54 28.99
N GLN A 77 14.37 -8.76 28.77
CA GLN A 77 14.26 -7.56 27.93
C GLN A 77 13.87 -7.95 26.51
N GLN A 78 13.20 -7.05 25.81
CA GLN A 78 12.78 -7.27 24.43
C GLN A 78 13.23 -6.08 23.58
N ASP A 79 13.80 -6.40 22.42
CA ASP A 79 14.05 -5.42 21.38
C ASP A 79 12.73 -4.78 20.93
N LEU A 80 12.82 -3.58 20.35
CA LEU A 80 11.65 -2.81 19.92
C LEU A 80 11.78 -2.31 18.48
N ASP A 81 12.83 -2.66 17.74
CA ASP A 81 13.13 -2.05 16.44
C ASP A 81 11.99 -2.26 15.43
N ASN A 82 11.50 -3.51 15.32
CA ASN A 82 10.46 -3.84 14.35
C ASN A 82 9.10 -3.30 14.82
N LEU A 83 8.81 -3.36 16.12
CA LEU A 83 7.60 -2.76 16.68
C LEU A 83 7.57 -1.23 16.50
N ILE A 84 8.68 -0.52 16.76
CA ILE A 84 8.79 0.93 16.52
C ILE A 84 8.52 1.23 15.05
N THR A 85 9.13 0.47 14.14
CA THR A 85 8.95 0.64 12.69
C THR A 85 7.49 0.43 12.28
N SER A 86 6.85 -0.64 12.77
CA SER A 86 5.44 -0.95 12.49
C SER A 86 4.49 0.11 13.05
N VAL A 87 4.66 0.53 14.30
CA VAL A 87 3.84 1.58 14.92
C VAL A 87 3.98 2.89 14.14
N ALA A 88 5.20 3.30 13.82
CA ALA A 88 5.45 4.52 13.05
C ALA A 88 4.79 4.46 11.66
N TYR A 89 4.96 3.34 10.97
CA TYR A 89 4.41 3.10 9.65
C TYR A 89 2.87 3.14 9.66
N GLU A 90 2.23 2.40 10.57
CA GLU A 90 0.77 2.29 10.64
C GLU A 90 0.12 3.64 11.00
N HIS A 91 0.69 4.39 11.94
CA HIS A 91 0.18 5.72 12.30
C HIS A 91 0.29 6.72 11.16
N TRP A 92 1.46 6.83 10.51
CA TRP A 92 1.64 7.76 9.40
C TRP A 92 0.76 7.41 8.19
N HIS A 93 0.77 6.15 7.77
CA HIS A 93 0.02 5.75 6.58
C HIS A 93 -1.49 5.85 6.83
N ARG A 94 -1.98 5.52 8.03
CA ARG A 94 -3.40 5.71 8.34
C ARG A 94 -3.83 7.17 8.22
N MET A 95 -3.03 8.12 8.73
CA MET A 95 -3.29 9.54 8.56
C MET A 95 -3.27 9.95 7.08
N LEU A 96 -2.23 9.55 6.34
CA LEU A 96 -2.09 9.92 4.95
C LEU A 96 -3.23 9.36 4.09
N PHE A 97 -3.61 8.10 4.30
CA PHE A 97 -4.74 7.47 3.60
C PHE A 97 -6.07 8.14 3.95
N ALA A 98 -6.31 8.48 5.22
CA ALA A 98 -7.49 9.25 5.59
C ALA A 98 -7.58 10.57 4.82
N ARG A 99 -6.45 11.27 4.63
CA ARG A 99 -6.38 12.47 3.79
C ARG A 99 -6.61 12.18 2.31
N TYR A 100 -6.07 11.08 1.76
CA TYR A 100 -6.38 10.66 0.38
C TYR A 100 -7.87 10.45 0.17
N LEU A 101 -8.49 9.68 1.06
CA LEU A 101 -9.90 9.38 0.97
C LEU A 101 -10.71 10.68 1.04
N GLU A 102 -10.39 11.57 1.97
CA GLU A 102 -11.11 12.84 2.11
C GLU A 102 -10.94 13.75 0.88
N GLN A 103 -9.72 13.91 0.36
CA GLN A 103 -9.48 14.74 -0.83
C GLN A 103 -10.19 14.20 -2.07
N ASN A 104 -10.40 12.89 -2.17
CA ASN A 104 -11.12 12.28 -3.29
C ASN A 104 -12.63 12.09 -3.04
N HIS A 105 -13.17 12.63 -1.94
CA HIS A 105 -14.57 12.44 -1.52
C HIS A 105 -14.97 10.97 -1.33
N LEU A 106 -14.02 10.19 -0.80
CA LEU A 106 -14.12 8.76 -0.52
C LEU A 106 -13.94 8.44 0.98
N LEU A 107 -13.81 9.42 1.87
CA LEU A 107 -13.78 9.15 3.31
C LEU A 107 -15.23 8.99 3.80
N MET A 108 -15.74 7.77 3.76
CA MET A 108 -17.15 7.51 3.96
C MET A 108 -17.50 7.27 5.43
N TYR A 109 -18.52 7.96 5.93
CA TYR A 109 -19.16 7.68 7.23
C TYR A 109 -20.14 6.51 7.12
N ASP A 110 -20.90 6.49 6.02
CA ASP A 110 -21.84 5.44 5.66
C ASP A 110 -21.82 5.20 4.14
N GLN A 111 -22.78 4.43 3.60
CA GLN A 111 -22.80 4.10 2.16
C GLN A 111 -22.98 5.30 1.23
N TYR A 112 -23.40 6.47 1.74
CA TYR A 112 -23.82 7.63 0.94
C TYR A 112 -23.14 8.94 1.37
N THR A 113 -22.59 9.00 2.57
CA THR A 113 -22.07 10.24 3.17
C THR A 113 -20.55 10.23 3.22
N ALA A 114 -19.92 11.06 2.38
CA ALA A 114 -18.49 11.36 2.47
C ALA A 114 -18.27 12.49 3.49
N LEU A 115 -17.18 12.40 4.26
CA LEU A 115 -16.78 13.39 5.25
C LEU A 115 -15.47 14.07 4.88
N THR A 116 -15.39 15.32 5.28
CA THR A 116 -14.17 16.11 5.38
C THR A 116 -13.46 15.86 6.71
N LEU A 117 -12.20 16.26 6.82
CA LEU A 117 -11.47 16.19 8.10
C LEU A 117 -12.03 17.17 9.14
N GLU A 118 -12.63 18.27 8.70
CA GLU A 118 -13.30 19.25 9.56
C GLU A 118 -14.57 18.64 10.17
N GLU A 119 -15.44 18.02 9.35
CA GLU A 119 -16.62 17.30 9.82
C GLU A 119 -16.24 16.13 10.74
N CYS A 120 -15.16 15.39 10.42
CA CYS A 120 -14.62 14.38 11.32
C CYS A 120 -14.23 14.96 12.69
N ASN A 121 -13.67 16.18 12.72
CA ASN A 121 -13.32 16.84 13.96
C ASN A 121 -14.55 17.30 14.75
N GLU A 122 -15.57 17.82 14.07
CA GLU A 122 -16.86 18.18 14.69
C GLU A 122 -17.51 16.93 15.32
N LEU A 123 -17.66 15.85 14.55
CA LEU A 123 -18.24 14.58 15.03
C LEU A 123 -17.47 13.95 16.20
N ALA A 124 -16.14 14.09 16.22
CA ALA A 124 -15.33 13.59 17.33
C ALA A 124 -15.64 14.30 18.65
N GLN A 125 -15.98 15.59 18.59
CA GLN A 125 -16.34 16.42 19.74
C GLN A 125 -17.82 16.32 20.13
N GLU A 126 -18.69 15.81 19.24
CA GLU A 126 -20.11 15.65 19.53
C GLU A 126 -20.39 14.41 20.42
N PRO A 127 -20.99 14.60 21.61
CA PRO A 127 -21.25 13.51 22.55
C PRO A 127 -22.50 12.67 22.19
N ASP A 128 -23.44 13.23 21.43
CA ASP A 128 -24.77 12.65 21.19
C ASP A 128 -24.92 11.94 19.83
N VAL A 129 -23.85 11.86 19.03
CA VAL A 129 -23.86 11.14 17.75
C VAL A 129 -23.75 9.64 18.00
N ALA A 130 -24.56 8.86 17.27
CA ALA A 130 -24.52 7.41 17.27
C ALA A 130 -23.24 6.89 16.59
N ARG A 131 -22.13 6.92 17.36
CA ARG A 131 -20.85 6.31 17.02
C ARG A 131 -20.77 4.89 17.53
N ASP A 132 -20.04 4.02 16.83
CA ASP A 132 -19.74 2.68 17.37
C ASP A 132 -18.64 2.72 18.44
N GLU A 133 -18.33 1.56 19.03
CA GLU A 133 -17.39 1.50 20.16
C GLU A 133 -15.99 2.02 19.81
N GLN A 134 -15.53 1.81 18.57
CA GLN A 134 -14.20 2.24 18.13
C GLN A 134 -14.18 3.74 17.84
N GLU A 135 -15.23 4.26 17.21
CA GLU A 135 -15.39 5.69 16.91
C GLU A 135 -15.57 6.54 18.19
N ARG A 136 -16.22 6.01 19.23
CA ARG A 136 -16.37 6.68 20.52
C ARG A 136 -15.05 6.87 21.27
N ARG A 137 -14.04 6.04 20.99
CA ARG A 137 -12.71 6.16 21.58
C ARG A 137 -11.88 7.27 20.90
N CYS A 138 -12.33 7.78 19.76
CA CYS A 138 -11.64 8.83 19.02
C CYS A 138 -11.91 10.19 19.67
N THR A 139 -10.83 10.89 20.01
CA THR A 139 -10.84 12.20 20.66
C THR A 139 -10.54 13.34 19.70
N THR A 140 -10.02 13.02 18.51
CA THR A 140 -9.65 13.98 17.48
C THR A 140 -10.25 13.58 16.12
N GLY A 141 -10.45 14.56 15.23
CA GLY A 141 -10.90 14.28 13.87
C GLY A 141 -9.96 13.35 13.09
N TRP A 142 -8.65 13.42 13.36
CA TRP A 142 -7.67 12.52 12.74
C TRP A 142 -7.80 11.06 13.19
N GLU A 143 -8.09 10.84 14.47
CA GLU A 143 -8.35 9.49 14.99
C GLU A 143 -9.63 8.92 14.36
N LEU A 144 -10.71 9.72 14.29
CA LEU A 144 -11.97 9.30 13.68
C LEU A 144 -11.79 9.00 12.19
N ALA A 145 -11.18 9.92 11.44
CA ALA A 145 -10.89 9.73 10.01
C ALA A 145 -10.03 8.49 9.77
N GLY A 146 -9.03 8.24 10.64
CA GLY A 146 -8.22 7.04 10.57
C GLY A 146 -8.99 5.75 10.86
N VAL A 147 -9.93 5.76 11.81
CA VAL A 147 -10.82 4.62 12.10
C VAL A 147 -11.75 4.35 10.91
N LEU A 148 -12.39 5.37 10.35
CA LEU A 148 -13.23 5.24 9.16
C LEU A 148 -12.42 4.67 7.98
N ALA A 149 -11.24 5.24 7.69
CA ALA A 149 -10.35 4.73 6.66
C ALA A 149 -9.97 3.25 6.87
N SER A 150 -9.74 2.84 8.11
CA SER A 150 -9.39 1.45 8.44
C SER A 150 -10.57 0.49 8.24
N LYS A 151 -11.79 0.92 8.55
CA LYS A 151 -13.02 0.15 8.28
C LYS A 151 -13.30 -0.01 6.79
N MET A 152 -12.98 1.01 6.00
CA MET A 152 -13.11 0.96 4.55
C MET A 152 -12.05 0.06 3.90
N LEU A 153 -10.86 -0.04 4.49
CA LEU A 153 -9.72 -0.76 3.95
C LEU A 153 -9.13 -1.76 4.97
N PRO A 154 -9.92 -2.74 5.45
CA PRO A 154 -9.52 -3.63 6.54
C PRO A 154 -8.34 -4.55 6.16
N GLN A 155 -8.08 -4.72 4.86
CA GLN A 155 -6.94 -5.48 4.34
C GLN A 155 -5.63 -4.69 4.42
N ILE A 156 -5.70 -3.34 4.46
CA ILE A 156 -4.53 -2.46 4.53
C ILE A 156 -4.25 -2.06 5.98
N PHE A 157 -5.29 -1.68 6.73
CA PHE A 157 -5.19 -1.29 8.12
C PHE A 157 -5.99 -2.26 9.00
N ARG A 158 -5.29 -2.96 9.89
CA ARG A 158 -5.95 -3.85 10.85
C ARG A 158 -6.65 -3.01 11.90
N VAL A 159 -7.98 -3.01 11.87
CA VAL A 159 -8.82 -2.23 12.78
C VAL A 159 -8.53 -2.55 14.25
N ASP A 160 -8.25 -3.82 14.58
CA ASP A 160 -7.98 -4.28 15.95
C ASP A 160 -6.48 -4.30 16.31
N SER A 161 -5.63 -3.60 15.54
CA SER A 161 -4.19 -3.55 15.82
C SER A 161 -3.92 -2.81 17.14
N PRO A 162 -3.16 -3.39 18.09
CA PRO A 162 -2.82 -2.73 19.35
C PRO A 162 -2.01 -1.44 19.14
N VAL A 163 -1.43 -1.22 17.95
CA VAL A 163 -0.67 0.00 17.66
C VAL A 163 -1.55 1.25 17.71
N PHE A 164 -2.83 1.16 17.34
CA PHE A 164 -3.73 2.32 17.31
C PHE A 164 -4.31 2.69 18.67
N GLU A 165 -4.09 1.85 19.69
CA GLU A 165 -4.36 2.19 21.08
C GLU A 165 -3.20 2.98 21.73
N LEU A 166 -2.08 3.15 21.01
CA LEU A 166 -1.01 4.06 21.40
C LEU A 166 -1.35 5.48 20.96
N SER A 167 -1.38 6.41 21.92
CA SER A 167 -1.40 7.84 21.63
C SER A 167 0.01 8.39 21.58
N PHE A 168 0.35 9.08 20.49
CA PHE A 168 1.56 9.90 20.42
C PHE A 168 1.40 11.19 21.23
N ALA A 169 2.52 11.74 21.69
CA ALA A 169 2.49 13.03 22.37
C ALA A 169 1.99 14.15 21.42
N PRO A 170 1.30 15.19 21.95
CA PRO A 170 0.69 16.23 21.12
C PRO A 170 1.65 16.90 20.14
N GLU A 171 2.90 17.14 20.54
CA GLU A 171 3.93 17.72 19.69
C GLU A 171 4.27 16.86 18.47
N HIS A 172 4.28 15.53 18.63
CA HIS A 172 4.52 14.60 17.54
C HIS A 172 3.29 14.48 16.64
N GLN A 173 2.09 14.42 17.22
CA GLN A 173 0.84 14.42 16.46
C GLN A 173 0.73 15.67 15.60
N GLN A 174 0.96 16.84 16.18
CA GLN A 174 0.93 18.11 15.46
C GLN A 174 1.99 18.17 14.35
N ALA A 175 3.21 17.69 14.61
CA ALA A 175 4.24 17.62 13.59
C ALA A 175 3.84 16.73 12.40
N LEU A 176 3.25 15.57 12.65
CA LEU A 176 2.76 14.68 11.58
C LEU A 176 1.57 15.29 10.83
N THR A 177 0.60 15.87 11.55
CA THR A 177 -0.53 16.58 10.93
C THR A 177 -0.06 17.71 10.02
N ASN A 178 0.90 18.52 10.46
CA ASN A 178 1.46 19.61 9.65
C ASN A 178 2.16 19.09 8.38
N LEU A 179 2.80 17.91 8.44
CA LEU A 179 3.40 17.31 7.25
C LEU A 179 2.34 16.84 6.25
N VAL A 180 1.27 16.20 6.70
CA VAL A 180 0.17 15.77 5.82
C VAL A 180 -0.55 16.97 5.22
N MET A 181 -0.92 17.94 6.05
CA MET A 181 -1.65 19.14 5.62
C MET A 181 -0.81 20.09 4.76
N GLY A 182 0.52 20.03 4.90
CA GLY A 182 1.45 20.81 4.09
C GLY A 182 1.69 20.25 2.68
N LEU A 183 1.19 19.05 2.37
CA LEU A 183 1.24 18.50 1.01
C LEU A 183 0.25 19.23 0.10
N ASN A 184 0.64 19.46 -1.15
CA ASN A 184 -0.26 20.00 -2.16
C ASN A 184 -1.42 19.02 -2.42
N THR A 185 -2.63 19.55 -2.56
CA THR A 185 -3.86 18.79 -2.83
C THR A 185 -3.75 17.91 -4.08
N ASP A 186 -3.06 18.37 -5.12
CA ASP A 186 -2.84 17.62 -6.36
C ASP A 186 -2.12 16.28 -6.10
N THR A 187 -1.28 16.21 -5.06
CA THR A 187 -0.63 14.96 -4.63
C THR A 187 -1.64 13.87 -4.32
N PHE A 188 -2.81 14.24 -3.79
CA PHE A 188 -3.84 13.28 -3.40
C PHE A 188 -4.73 12.85 -4.57
N HIS A 189 -4.65 13.52 -5.72
CA HIS A 189 -5.46 13.23 -6.90
C HIS A 189 -4.71 12.42 -7.97
N THR A 190 -3.41 12.22 -7.81
CA THR A 190 -2.60 11.43 -8.74
C THR A 190 -2.67 9.94 -8.43
N SER A 191 -2.56 9.10 -9.46
CA SER A 191 -2.71 7.64 -9.32
C SER A 191 -1.48 6.93 -8.74
N ASP A 192 -0.29 7.53 -8.84
CA ASP A 192 0.99 6.91 -8.50
C ASP A 192 1.58 7.41 -7.17
N SER A 193 1.02 8.47 -6.59
CA SER A 193 1.53 9.13 -5.39
C SER A 193 1.49 8.26 -4.14
N LEU A 194 0.49 7.41 -3.95
CA LEU A 194 0.52 6.39 -2.90
C LEU A 194 1.72 5.46 -3.10
N GLY A 195 1.96 4.96 -4.32
CA GLY A 195 3.13 4.13 -4.63
C GLY A 195 4.45 4.79 -4.23
N TRP A 196 4.59 6.08 -4.55
CA TRP A 196 5.73 6.90 -4.14
C TRP A 196 5.88 7.00 -2.62
N VAL A 197 4.79 7.13 -1.86
CA VAL A 197 4.84 7.17 -0.38
C VAL A 197 5.50 5.90 0.17
N TYR A 198 5.06 4.72 -0.28
CA TYR A 198 5.63 3.45 0.17
C TYR A 198 7.12 3.36 -0.16
N GLN A 199 7.50 3.73 -1.38
CA GLN A 199 8.89 3.72 -1.82
C GLN A 199 9.76 4.70 -1.02
N PHE A 200 9.27 5.93 -0.79
CA PHE A 200 9.99 6.94 -0.02
C PHE A 200 10.09 6.57 1.45
N TRP A 201 9.06 5.94 2.02
CA TRP A 201 9.11 5.45 3.39
C TRP A 201 10.29 4.49 3.56
N GLN A 202 10.51 3.56 2.62
CA GLN A 202 11.58 2.57 2.73
C GLN A 202 12.97 3.08 2.35
N SER A 203 13.08 4.27 1.76
CA SER A 203 14.34 4.79 1.22
C SER A 203 15.49 4.86 2.25
N ASP A 204 15.23 5.41 3.44
CA ASP A 204 16.24 5.53 4.50
C ASP A 204 16.69 4.15 5.02
N ASN A 205 15.76 3.20 5.15
CA ASN A 205 16.08 1.85 5.60
C ASN A 205 16.90 1.10 4.55
N LYS A 206 16.54 1.24 3.27
CA LYS A 206 17.29 0.70 2.14
C LYS A 206 18.71 1.27 2.10
N GLU A 207 18.87 2.58 2.28
CA GLU A 207 20.18 3.23 2.31
C GLU A 207 21.02 2.74 3.50
N ARG A 208 20.42 2.63 4.69
CA ARG A 208 21.09 2.11 5.90
C ARG A 208 21.58 0.67 5.70
N ILE A 209 20.74 -0.19 5.15
CA ILE A 209 21.08 -1.59 4.86
C ILE A 209 22.22 -1.64 3.83
N ASN A 210 22.09 -0.93 2.72
CA ASN A 210 23.13 -0.89 1.69
C ASN A 210 24.48 -0.40 2.24
N LYS A 211 24.49 0.63 3.09
CA LYS A 211 25.70 1.15 3.74
C LYS A 211 26.32 0.19 4.77
N SER A 212 25.50 -0.66 5.40
CA SER A 212 25.98 -1.60 6.40
C SER A 212 26.76 -2.78 5.81
N GLU A 213 26.68 -3.00 4.49
CA GLU A 213 27.31 -4.12 3.76
C GLU A 213 27.00 -5.52 4.33
N VAL A 214 25.98 -5.62 5.20
CA VAL A 214 25.53 -6.90 5.75
C VAL A 214 24.88 -7.71 4.64
N LYS A 215 25.07 -9.03 4.71
CA LYS A 215 24.39 -9.94 3.79
C LYS A 215 22.87 -9.76 3.94
N ILE A 216 22.20 -9.45 2.84
CA ILE A 216 20.74 -9.32 2.80
C ILE A 216 20.11 -10.65 3.24
N GLY A 217 19.52 -10.67 4.44
CA GLY A 217 18.79 -11.79 5.00
C GLY A 217 17.28 -11.56 4.95
N ALA A 218 16.52 -12.42 5.62
CA ALA A 218 15.06 -12.32 5.69
C ALA A 218 14.57 -10.98 6.30
N ARG A 219 15.36 -10.36 7.17
CA ARG A 219 15.04 -9.09 7.84
C ARG A 219 15.24 -7.88 6.92
N GLU A 220 16.29 -7.90 6.10
CA GLU A 220 16.66 -6.80 5.21
C GLU A 220 15.91 -6.85 3.86
N LEU A 221 15.46 -8.05 3.46
CA LEU A 221 14.86 -8.30 2.15
C LEU A 221 13.69 -7.35 1.83
N PRO A 222 12.67 -7.15 2.69
CA PRO A 222 11.52 -6.31 2.35
C PRO A 222 11.92 -4.87 2.02
N ALA A 223 12.90 -4.30 2.72
CA ALA A 223 13.34 -2.93 2.49
C ALA A 223 14.05 -2.74 1.14
N VAL A 224 14.72 -3.78 0.63
CA VAL A 224 15.46 -3.71 -0.63
C VAL A 224 14.67 -4.23 -1.83
N THR A 225 13.64 -5.06 -1.61
CA THR A 225 12.82 -5.67 -2.68
C THR A 225 11.41 -5.08 -2.83
N GLN A 226 10.93 -4.27 -1.88
CA GLN A 226 9.65 -3.57 -2.02
C GLN A 226 9.80 -2.40 -2.98
N LEU A 227 9.74 -2.71 -4.27
CA LEU A 227 9.71 -1.74 -5.36
C LEU A 227 8.26 -1.49 -5.76
N PHE A 228 7.90 -0.22 -5.92
CA PHE A 228 6.67 0.14 -6.59
C PHE A 228 6.76 -0.25 -8.06
N THR A 229 5.76 -0.97 -8.57
CA THR A 229 5.64 -1.30 -9.98
C THR A 229 4.82 -0.21 -10.65
N GLU A 230 5.45 0.60 -11.49
CA GLU A 230 4.74 1.67 -12.21
C GLU A 230 3.56 1.11 -13.03
N PRO A 231 2.46 1.88 -13.19
CA PRO A 231 1.24 1.40 -13.86
C PRO A 231 1.50 0.78 -15.24
N TYR A 232 2.39 1.37 -16.04
CA TYR A 232 2.72 0.84 -17.36
C TYR A 232 3.34 -0.57 -17.31
N MET A 233 4.11 -0.89 -16.26
CA MET A 233 4.70 -2.21 -16.09
C MET A 233 3.62 -3.24 -15.73
N VAL A 234 2.64 -2.85 -14.91
CA VAL A 234 1.47 -3.69 -14.61
C VAL A 234 0.65 -3.93 -15.87
N SER A 235 0.33 -2.88 -16.63
CA SER A 235 -0.36 -3.00 -17.92
C SER A 235 0.42 -3.87 -18.90
N PHE A 236 1.74 -3.70 -18.99
CA PHE A 236 2.59 -4.54 -19.82
C PHE A 236 2.55 -6.02 -19.42
N LEU A 237 2.63 -6.33 -18.13
CA LEU A 237 2.54 -7.71 -17.63
C LEU A 237 1.16 -8.31 -17.89
N LEU A 238 0.09 -7.55 -17.63
CA LEU A 238 -1.28 -7.99 -17.85
C LEU A 238 -1.55 -8.26 -19.33
N ASP A 239 -1.17 -7.32 -20.20
CA ASP A 239 -1.36 -7.41 -21.64
C ASP A 239 -0.57 -8.60 -22.21
N ASN A 240 0.67 -8.82 -21.79
CA ASN A 240 1.49 -9.92 -22.30
C ASN A 240 1.27 -11.26 -21.61
N ALA A 241 0.48 -11.33 -20.53
CA ALA A 241 0.06 -12.58 -19.91
C ALA A 241 -1.39 -12.90 -20.26
N LEU A 242 -2.35 -12.21 -19.64
CA LEU A 242 -3.77 -12.43 -19.85
C LEU A 242 -4.22 -11.95 -21.24
N GLY A 243 -3.68 -10.83 -21.71
CA GLY A 243 -3.95 -10.34 -23.07
C GLY A 243 -3.40 -11.26 -24.16
N ALA A 244 -2.24 -11.89 -23.94
CA ALA A 244 -1.68 -12.89 -24.85
C ALA A 244 -2.56 -14.15 -24.92
N TRP A 245 -3.02 -14.63 -23.75
CA TRP A 245 -4.01 -15.71 -23.69
C TRP A 245 -5.31 -15.34 -24.43
N TRP A 246 -5.85 -14.16 -24.16
CA TRP A 246 -7.07 -13.68 -24.81
C TRP A 246 -6.93 -13.55 -26.33
N ALA A 247 -5.80 -12.99 -26.80
CA ALA A 247 -5.50 -12.87 -28.21
C ALA A 247 -5.47 -14.25 -28.89
N ASN A 248 -4.93 -15.27 -28.23
CA ASN A 248 -4.94 -16.65 -28.73
C ASN A 248 -6.36 -17.23 -28.89
N GLN A 249 -7.29 -16.87 -28.01
CA GLN A 249 -8.69 -17.32 -28.09
C GLN A 249 -9.51 -16.53 -29.11
N ARG A 250 -9.16 -15.26 -29.35
CA ARG A 250 -9.95 -14.32 -30.16
C ARG A 250 -9.51 -14.22 -31.62
N LEU A 251 -8.21 -14.29 -31.88
CA LEU A 251 -7.66 -14.13 -33.22
C LEU A 251 -7.69 -15.46 -33.97
N THR A 252 -8.00 -15.39 -35.26
CA THR A 252 -8.12 -16.58 -36.11
C THR A 252 -6.80 -16.93 -36.78
N GLU A 253 -6.67 -18.15 -37.31
CA GLU A 253 -5.53 -18.55 -38.17
C GLU A 253 -5.30 -17.57 -39.32
N SER A 254 -6.37 -17.00 -39.88
CA SER A 254 -6.24 -16.00 -40.95
C SER A 254 -5.62 -14.70 -40.46
N ASP A 255 -5.86 -14.30 -39.22
CA ASP A 255 -5.25 -13.11 -38.62
C ASP A 255 -3.76 -13.33 -38.37
N TRP A 256 -3.40 -14.51 -37.84
CA TRP A 256 -2.01 -14.88 -37.56
C TRP A 256 -1.13 -14.94 -38.80
N LEU A 257 -1.69 -15.29 -39.95
CA LEU A 257 -0.94 -15.41 -41.21
C LEU A 257 -0.87 -14.09 -41.99
N ASN A 258 -1.92 -13.27 -41.95
CA ASN A 258 -2.08 -12.17 -42.90
C ASN A 258 -1.91 -10.76 -42.29
N ALA A 259 -1.84 -10.64 -40.96
CA ALA A 259 -1.67 -9.34 -40.34
C ALA A 259 -0.37 -8.66 -40.79
N LYS A 260 -0.42 -7.35 -41.04
CA LYS A 260 0.74 -6.59 -41.55
C LYS A 260 1.70 -6.18 -40.45
N ASN A 261 1.19 -5.97 -39.24
CA ASN A 261 1.96 -5.51 -38.09
C ASN A 261 1.24 -5.86 -36.77
N GLU A 262 1.92 -5.63 -35.65
CA GLU A 262 1.38 -5.88 -34.31
C GLU A 262 0.13 -5.05 -34.00
N GLN A 263 0.02 -3.83 -34.54
CA GLN A 263 -1.13 -2.96 -34.24
C GLN A 263 -2.43 -3.53 -34.80
N GLU A 264 -2.40 -4.10 -36.00
CA GLU A 264 -3.58 -4.74 -36.59
C GLU A 264 -4.07 -5.91 -35.74
N LEU A 265 -3.15 -6.69 -35.16
CA LEU A 265 -3.48 -7.79 -34.24
C LEU A 265 -4.04 -7.26 -32.92
N ARG A 266 -3.46 -6.19 -32.36
CA ARG A 266 -3.98 -5.53 -31.16
C ARG A 266 -5.39 -4.99 -31.39
N ASP A 267 -5.63 -4.29 -32.49
CA ASP A 267 -6.94 -3.71 -32.80
C ASP A 267 -8.02 -4.81 -32.89
N LYS A 268 -7.70 -5.95 -33.52
CA LYS A 268 -8.60 -7.10 -33.61
C LYS A 268 -8.81 -7.82 -32.26
N ALA A 269 -7.77 -7.93 -31.45
CA ALA A 269 -7.83 -8.56 -30.13
C ALA A 269 -8.53 -7.67 -29.08
N SER A 270 -8.42 -6.35 -29.23
CA SER A 270 -8.95 -5.37 -28.28
C SER A 270 -10.48 -5.45 -28.14
N ILE A 271 -10.96 -5.07 -26.96
CA ILE A 271 -12.38 -4.95 -26.64
C ILE A 271 -12.62 -3.59 -25.95
N PRO A 272 -13.87 -3.07 -25.92
CA PRO A 272 -14.16 -1.81 -25.25
C PRO A 272 -13.67 -1.81 -23.79
N GLY A 273 -12.80 -0.86 -23.45
CA GLY A 273 -12.19 -0.74 -22.11
C GLY A 273 -10.91 -1.55 -21.89
N VAL A 274 -10.48 -2.39 -22.84
CA VAL A 274 -9.23 -3.16 -22.77
C VAL A 274 -8.49 -3.04 -24.11
N PRO A 275 -7.72 -1.95 -24.30
CA PRO A 275 -7.05 -1.65 -25.57
C PRO A 275 -5.84 -2.54 -25.88
N LEU A 276 -5.29 -3.24 -24.87
CA LEU A 276 -4.12 -4.11 -24.99
C LEU A 276 -2.88 -3.38 -25.58
N GLU A 277 -2.68 -2.13 -25.17
CA GLU A 277 -1.67 -1.20 -25.73
C GLU A 277 -0.25 -1.78 -25.70
N TYR A 278 0.07 -2.59 -24.68
CA TYR A 278 1.39 -3.15 -24.48
C TYR A 278 1.53 -4.60 -24.99
N LEU A 279 0.46 -5.23 -25.49
CA LEU A 279 0.50 -6.59 -26.00
C LEU A 279 1.45 -6.67 -27.20
N ARG A 280 2.43 -7.56 -27.11
CA ARG A 280 3.45 -7.78 -28.13
C ARG A 280 3.21 -9.05 -28.92
N PHE A 281 3.51 -8.98 -30.21
CA PHE A 281 3.54 -10.13 -31.11
C PHE A 281 4.90 -10.24 -31.78
N VAL A 282 5.29 -11.47 -32.10
CA VAL A 282 6.50 -11.80 -32.87
C VAL A 282 6.10 -12.62 -34.09
N GLN A 283 6.91 -12.54 -35.14
CA GLN A 283 6.78 -13.45 -36.29
C GLN A 283 7.70 -14.65 -36.07
N GLU A 284 7.09 -15.82 -35.95
CA GLU A 284 7.78 -17.10 -35.96
C GLU A 284 7.85 -17.61 -37.40
N GLU A 285 8.98 -18.21 -37.76
CA GLU A 285 9.19 -18.81 -39.07
C GLU A 285 9.29 -20.33 -38.89
N ASP A 286 8.46 -21.09 -39.60
CA ASP A 286 8.51 -22.55 -39.58
C ASP A 286 9.70 -23.09 -40.39
N ALA A 287 9.94 -24.40 -40.31
CA ALA A 287 11.02 -25.06 -41.04
C ALA A 287 10.86 -24.99 -42.57
N GLN A 288 9.70 -24.58 -43.06
CA GLN A 288 9.37 -24.39 -44.48
C GLN A 288 9.46 -22.92 -44.92
N GLY A 289 9.83 -22.00 -44.02
CA GLY A 289 9.98 -20.58 -44.29
C GLY A 289 8.67 -19.79 -44.24
N ASN A 290 7.56 -20.38 -43.78
CA ASN A 290 6.31 -19.67 -43.61
C ASN A 290 6.34 -18.85 -42.33
N LYS A 291 5.96 -17.58 -42.44
CA LYS A 291 5.89 -16.67 -41.31
C LYS A 291 4.49 -16.65 -40.72
N ARG A 292 4.42 -16.77 -39.41
CA ARG A 292 3.18 -16.72 -38.64
C ARG A 292 3.39 -15.82 -37.42
N TRP A 293 2.42 -14.96 -37.16
CA TRP A 293 2.40 -14.18 -35.93
C TRP A 293 2.01 -15.04 -34.72
N ALA A 294 2.65 -14.79 -33.59
CA ALA A 294 2.32 -15.35 -32.30
C ALA A 294 2.48 -14.29 -31.20
N PRO A 295 1.77 -14.38 -30.06
CA PRO A 295 2.06 -13.55 -28.90
C PRO A 295 3.52 -13.71 -28.46
N ALA A 296 4.21 -12.61 -28.13
CA ALA A 296 5.63 -12.64 -27.76
C ALA A 296 5.91 -13.45 -26.48
N ALA A 297 4.92 -13.54 -25.59
CA ALA A 297 4.97 -14.40 -24.41
C ALA A 297 4.86 -15.90 -24.73
N GLY A 298 4.61 -16.24 -26.01
CA GLY A 298 4.36 -17.59 -26.48
C GLY A 298 2.89 -18.00 -26.32
N THR A 299 2.63 -19.25 -26.69
CA THR A 299 1.37 -19.95 -26.42
C THR A 299 1.70 -21.24 -25.70
N PHE A 300 0.85 -21.66 -24.77
CA PHE A 300 1.12 -22.83 -23.94
C PHE A 300 -0.05 -23.80 -24.03
N ASN A 301 0.23 -25.08 -24.26
CA ASN A 301 -0.79 -26.12 -24.39
C ASN A 301 -1.63 -26.29 -23.10
N GLU A 302 -1.06 -25.94 -21.96
CA GLU A 302 -1.71 -26.00 -20.65
C GLU A 302 -2.55 -24.77 -20.32
N TRP A 303 -2.61 -23.77 -21.22
CA TRP A 303 -3.46 -22.62 -21.00
C TRP A 303 -4.94 -23.02 -20.88
N PRO A 304 -5.68 -22.35 -19.97
CA PRO A 304 -7.11 -22.55 -19.83
C PRO A 304 -7.81 -22.42 -21.19
N LYS A 305 -8.69 -23.36 -21.54
CA LYS A 305 -9.44 -23.25 -22.81
C LYS A 305 -10.64 -22.32 -22.67
N THR A 306 -11.14 -22.20 -21.45
CA THR A 306 -12.28 -21.37 -21.09
C THR A 306 -11.91 -20.41 -19.96
N LEU A 307 -12.60 -19.28 -19.87
CA LEU A 307 -12.38 -18.32 -18.79
C LEU A 307 -12.64 -18.94 -17.41
N SER A 308 -13.58 -19.88 -17.30
CA SER A 308 -13.91 -20.59 -16.06
C SER A 308 -12.78 -21.49 -15.52
N GLU A 309 -11.83 -21.88 -16.37
CA GLU A 309 -10.66 -22.67 -15.99
C GLU A 309 -9.49 -21.79 -15.51
N LEU A 310 -9.56 -20.48 -15.72
CA LEU A 310 -8.50 -19.56 -15.37
C LEU A 310 -8.39 -19.44 -13.85
N LYS A 311 -7.23 -19.86 -13.33
CA LYS A 311 -6.89 -19.74 -11.92
C LYS A 311 -5.89 -18.60 -11.76
N THR A 312 -6.28 -17.55 -11.05
CA THR A 312 -5.37 -16.52 -10.61
C THR A 312 -4.79 -16.93 -9.25
N LEU A 313 -3.47 -16.88 -9.13
CA LEU A 313 -2.84 -16.84 -7.82
C LEU A 313 -2.77 -15.37 -7.44
N ASP A 314 -3.32 -15.01 -6.29
CA ASP A 314 -2.99 -13.73 -5.66
C ASP A 314 -1.60 -13.87 -5.03
N PRO A 315 -0.55 -13.25 -5.60
CA PRO A 315 0.80 -13.32 -5.02
C PRO A 315 0.87 -12.60 -3.66
N SER A 316 -0.17 -11.84 -3.29
CA SER A 316 -0.23 -10.99 -2.11
C SER A 316 -0.67 -11.74 -0.84
N CYS A 317 -0.55 -13.07 -0.80
CA CYS A 317 -0.73 -13.90 0.42
C CYS A 317 0.28 -13.50 1.53
N GLY A 318 0.16 -12.30 2.10
CA GLY A 318 0.95 -11.77 3.20
C GLY A 318 1.97 -10.67 2.87
N THR A 319 2.05 -10.15 1.63
CA THR A 319 2.94 -9.02 1.30
C THR A 319 2.17 -7.84 0.70
N PRO A 320 2.46 -6.59 1.09
CA PRO A 320 1.72 -5.41 0.66
C PRO A 320 2.16 -4.96 -0.74
N TYR A 321 1.90 -5.79 -1.75
CA TYR A 321 1.97 -5.38 -3.16
C TYR A 321 0.59 -4.85 -3.55
N ILE A 322 0.50 -3.52 -3.70
CA ILE A 322 -0.72 -2.85 -4.17
C ILE A 322 -0.63 -2.73 -5.69
N LEU A 323 -1.54 -3.40 -6.40
CA LEU A 323 -1.79 -3.11 -7.82
C LEU A 323 -2.78 -1.95 -7.88
N SER A 324 -2.30 -0.76 -8.26
CA SER A 324 -3.18 0.39 -8.55
C SER A 324 -3.56 0.34 -10.03
N PHE A 325 -4.86 0.31 -10.33
CA PHE A 325 -5.42 0.45 -11.68
C PHE A 325 -6.13 1.79 -11.84
#